data_AF-A0A512CCK7-F1
#
_entry.id   AF-A0A512CCK7-F1
#
_cell.length_a   1.000
_cell.length_b   1.000
_cell.length_c   1.000
_cell.angle_alpha   90.00
_cell.angle_beta   90.00
_cell.angle_gamma   90.00
#
_symmetry.space_group_name_H-M   'P 1'
#
loop_
_entity.id
_entity.type
_entity.pdbx_description
1 polymer ?
#
loop_
_entity_poly.entity_id
_entity_poly.type
_entity_poly.pdbx_seq_one_letter_code
_entity_poly.pdbx_strand_id
1 'polypeptide(L)'
;MHKALSLLVLLLMASVSETVQAKNHAYLSTISTPSEPSSLLKSWRMDSEDFTILHEQLNKDFSKFGRTKKMVKNIFYRSHQRIFRNYEQFSMAQDTFTSGAYDCVSGSLILAGLLEYFGFEFDIIETTYHVFLKVEVANEDVILEVTDPLTGFISDDPARKTYLAKYSYGENISSPWGILASIEGANTPAIFRKIDLQSLIGLQYFNQAINHYNKENELLAYQFSVSALKMYKAERIIGFSEFLKHNLLLSASR
;
A
#
# COMPACT_ATOMS: atom_id res chain seq x y z
N MET A 1 -21.36 56.24 -3.32
CA MET A 1 -19.95 56.69 -3.36
C MET A 1 -19.26 56.22 -2.09
N HIS A 2 -18.11 55.55 -2.26
CA HIS A 2 -17.57 54.52 -1.39
C HIS A 2 -17.26 54.94 0.06
N LYS A 3 -17.70 54.11 1.01
CA LYS A 3 -17.16 54.06 2.38
C LYS A 3 -15.99 53.08 2.42
N ALA A 4 -15.01 53.49 3.21
CA ALA A 4 -13.69 52.93 3.35
C ALA A 4 -13.67 51.47 3.82
N LEU A 5 -12.64 50.81 3.30
CA LEU A 5 -12.15 49.48 3.55
C LEU A 5 -11.77 49.30 5.03
N SER A 6 -12.34 48.30 5.69
CA SER A 6 -11.72 47.68 6.87
C SER A 6 -12.21 46.22 6.95
N LEU A 7 -11.47 45.33 6.29
CA LEU A 7 -11.57 43.89 6.49
C LEU A 7 -10.18 43.41 6.89
N LEU A 8 -9.94 43.35 8.19
CA LEU A 8 -8.81 42.64 8.79
C LEU A 8 -9.09 41.14 8.61
N VAL A 9 -8.76 40.60 7.43
CA VAL A 9 -8.73 39.14 7.23
C VAL A 9 -7.37 38.66 7.69
N LEU A 10 -7.41 37.89 8.77
CA LEU A 10 -6.30 37.14 9.33
C LEU A 10 -5.73 36.22 8.22
N LEU A 11 -4.62 36.64 7.62
CA LEU A 11 -3.85 35.86 6.67
C LEU A 11 -3.06 34.80 7.47
N LEU A 12 -3.71 33.70 7.87
CA LEU A 12 -3.00 32.49 8.26
C LEU A 12 -2.49 31.83 6.98
N MET A 13 -1.35 32.33 6.51
CA MET A 13 -0.46 31.57 5.66
C MET A 13 -0.04 30.34 6.46
N ALA A 14 -0.68 29.20 6.21
CA ALA A 14 -0.07 27.91 6.50
C ALA A 14 1.15 27.79 5.57
N SER A 15 2.27 28.40 5.98
CA SER A 15 3.57 28.14 5.39
C SER A 15 3.89 26.68 5.68
N VAL A 16 3.50 25.79 4.79
CA VAL A 16 4.09 24.45 4.73
C VAL A 16 5.57 24.72 4.51
N SER A 17 6.38 24.44 5.52
CA SER A 17 7.80 24.78 5.53
C SER A 17 8.46 24.27 4.25
N GLU A 18 9.18 25.15 3.54
CA GLU A 18 9.97 24.80 2.35
C GLU A 18 10.91 23.59 2.61
N THR A 19 11.24 23.32 3.88
CA THR A 19 12.01 22.14 4.30
C THR A 19 11.28 20.81 4.09
N VAL A 20 9.94 20.78 4.21
CA VAL A 20 9.11 19.59 3.94
C VAL A 20 9.04 19.34 2.43
N GLN A 21 8.88 20.40 1.63
CA GLN A 21 8.83 20.31 0.18
C GLN A 21 10.19 19.90 -0.41
N ALA A 22 11.30 20.40 0.13
CA ALA A 22 12.65 20.03 -0.26
C ALA A 22 13.01 18.58 0.14
N LYS A 23 12.59 18.11 1.32
CA LYS A 23 12.76 16.70 1.73
C LYS A 23 12.02 15.74 0.80
N ASN A 24 10.79 16.08 0.40
CA ASN A 24 9.99 15.27 -0.52
C ASN A 24 10.61 15.22 -1.94
N HIS A 25 11.18 16.34 -2.42
CA HIS A 25 11.88 16.38 -3.71
C HIS A 25 13.16 15.52 -3.72
N ALA A 26 13.93 15.51 -2.63
CA ALA A 26 15.13 14.71 -2.52
C ALA A 26 14.84 13.19 -2.55
N TYR A 27 13.77 12.75 -1.89
CA TYR A 27 13.37 11.34 -1.81
C TYR A 27 13.00 10.74 -3.18
N LEU A 28 12.47 11.56 -4.10
CA LEU A 28 12.05 11.12 -5.44
C LEU A 28 13.22 10.96 -6.43
N SER A 29 14.39 11.54 -6.14
CA SER A 29 15.54 11.55 -7.06
C SER A 29 16.46 10.32 -6.96
N THR A 30 16.27 9.47 -5.94
CA THR A 30 17.13 8.31 -5.66
C THR A 30 16.35 6.99 -5.60
N ILE A 31 15.34 6.83 -6.47
CA ILE A 31 14.58 5.58 -6.54
C ILE A 31 15.38 4.59 -7.39
N SER A 32 16.31 3.87 -6.75
CA SER A 32 16.86 2.63 -7.30
C SER A 32 15.76 1.57 -7.29
N THR A 33 15.56 0.89 -8.42
CA THR A 33 14.81 -0.38 -8.45
C THR A 33 15.59 -1.38 -7.59
N PRO A 34 15.06 -1.87 -6.46
CA PRO A 34 15.74 -2.92 -5.71
C PRO A 34 15.64 -4.20 -6.54
N SER A 35 16.73 -4.58 -7.21
CA SER A 35 16.75 -5.72 -8.14
C SER A 35 16.85 -7.08 -7.45
N GLU A 36 16.84 -7.13 -6.12
CA GLU A 36 16.97 -8.35 -5.32
C GLU A 36 16.13 -8.25 -4.04
N PRO A 37 15.33 -9.25 -3.66
CA PRO A 37 14.56 -9.31 -2.39
C PRO A 37 15.43 -9.00 -1.16
N SER A 38 16.70 -9.40 -1.22
CA SER A 38 17.69 -9.13 -0.18
C SER A 38 17.95 -7.64 0.05
N SER A 39 17.68 -6.77 -0.92
CA SER A 39 17.92 -5.32 -0.81
C SER A 39 16.84 -4.60 0.00
N LEU A 40 15.56 -4.94 -0.18
CA LEU A 40 14.45 -4.38 0.60
C LEU A 40 14.58 -4.74 2.09
N LEU A 41 14.82 -6.02 2.40
CA LEU A 41 14.99 -6.44 3.78
C LEU A 41 16.24 -5.80 4.42
N LYS A 42 17.32 -5.62 3.66
CA LYS A 42 18.51 -4.89 4.16
C LYS A 42 18.15 -3.45 4.50
N SER A 43 17.44 -2.72 3.62
CA SER A 43 17.01 -1.36 3.93
C SER A 43 16.09 -1.31 5.15
N TRP A 44 15.09 -2.18 5.23
CA TRP A 44 14.13 -2.17 6.35
C TRP A 44 14.79 -2.47 7.69
N ARG A 45 15.82 -3.33 7.71
CA ARG A 45 16.62 -3.58 8.91
C ARG A 45 17.47 -2.38 9.31
N MET A 46 17.98 -1.62 8.35
CA MET A 46 18.72 -0.38 8.64
C MET A 46 17.79 0.72 9.16
N ASP A 47 16.56 0.77 8.64
CA ASP A 47 15.59 1.82 8.94
C ASP A 47 14.77 1.56 10.23
N SER A 48 14.71 0.32 10.73
CA SER A 48 13.90 -0.04 11.90
C SER A 48 14.52 -1.11 12.80
N GLU A 49 14.70 -0.74 14.07
CA GLU A 49 15.08 -1.67 15.14
C GLU A 49 13.98 -2.73 15.36
N ASP A 50 12.71 -2.33 15.34
CA ASP A 50 11.58 -3.25 15.50
C ASP A 50 11.49 -4.27 14.38
N PHE A 51 11.74 -3.85 13.13
CA PHE A 51 11.84 -4.78 12.01
C PHE A 51 13.05 -5.71 12.14
N THR A 52 14.21 -5.21 12.60
CA THR A 52 15.39 -6.04 12.85
C THR A 52 15.10 -7.13 13.89
N ILE A 53 14.45 -6.78 15.01
CA ILE A 53 14.07 -7.73 16.05
C ILE A 53 13.05 -8.74 15.52
N LEU A 54 12.03 -8.29 14.76
CA LEU A 54 11.08 -9.17 14.08
C LEU A 54 11.79 -10.16 13.17
N HIS A 55 12.68 -9.68 12.31
CA HIS A 55 13.44 -10.49 11.37
C HIS A 55 14.29 -11.55 12.08
N GLU A 56 15.00 -11.19 13.15
CA GLU A 56 15.76 -12.16 13.96
C GLU A 56 14.87 -13.21 14.62
N GLN A 57 13.71 -12.80 15.13
CA GLN A 57 12.75 -13.72 15.72
C GLN A 57 12.18 -14.68 14.66
N LEU A 58 11.88 -14.20 13.46
CA LEU A 58 11.42 -15.04 12.36
C LEU A 58 12.51 -15.98 11.87
N ASN A 59 13.79 -15.59 11.83
CA ASN A 59 14.88 -16.52 11.51
C ASN A 59 14.98 -17.67 12.54
N LYS A 60 14.79 -17.38 13.83
CA LYS A 60 14.74 -18.41 14.90
C LYS A 60 13.52 -19.33 14.78
N ASP A 61 12.41 -18.82 14.27
CA ASP A 61 11.23 -19.64 13.99
C ASP A 61 11.44 -20.49 12.74
N PHE A 62 12.03 -19.93 11.68
CA PHE A 62 12.30 -20.64 10.44
C PHE A 62 13.25 -21.81 10.64
N SER A 63 14.29 -21.67 11.47
CA SER A 63 15.19 -22.79 11.79
C SER A 63 14.49 -23.95 12.49
N LYS A 64 13.36 -23.70 13.16
CA LYS A 64 12.55 -24.73 13.84
C LYS A 64 11.45 -25.30 12.96
N PHE A 65 10.79 -24.45 12.18
CA PHE A 65 9.54 -24.80 11.49
C PHE A 65 9.68 -24.92 9.98
N GLY A 66 10.77 -24.41 9.38
CA GLY A 66 10.98 -24.40 7.93
C GLY A 66 9.79 -23.81 7.16
N ARG A 67 9.54 -24.33 5.96
CA ARG A 67 8.43 -23.91 5.08
C ARG A 67 7.10 -24.58 5.44
N THR A 68 6.66 -24.39 6.68
CA THR A 68 5.39 -24.95 7.17
C THR A 68 4.34 -23.86 7.38
N LYS A 69 3.07 -24.28 7.48
CA LYS A 69 1.93 -23.39 7.76
C LYS A 69 2.11 -22.64 9.09
N LYS A 70 2.80 -23.26 10.05
CA LYS A 70 3.17 -22.63 11.33
C LYS A 70 4.13 -21.46 11.14
N MET A 71 5.09 -21.56 10.22
CA MET A 71 6.00 -20.46 9.92
C MET A 71 5.26 -19.29 9.25
N VAL A 72 4.38 -19.55 8.28
CA VAL A 72 3.53 -18.51 7.68
C VAL A 72 2.68 -17.82 8.74
N LYS A 73 2.10 -18.60 9.66
CA LYS A 73 1.35 -18.06 10.81
C LYS A 73 2.21 -17.15 11.67
N ASN A 74 3.47 -17.52 11.93
CA ASN A 74 4.39 -16.70 12.71
C ASN A 74 4.77 -15.40 11.97
N ILE A 75 5.02 -15.46 10.65
CA ILE A 75 5.25 -14.27 9.82
C ILE A 75 4.07 -13.30 9.97
N PHE A 76 2.83 -13.79 9.84
CA PHE A 76 1.63 -12.97 9.95
C PHE A 76 1.47 -12.33 11.33
N TYR A 77 1.37 -13.13 12.39
CA TYR A 77 1.02 -12.61 13.71
C TYR A 77 2.15 -11.83 14.39
N ARG A 78 3.43 -12.18 14.15
CA ARG A 78 4.54 -11.42 14.73
C ARG A 78 4.72 -10.07 14.06
N SER A 79 4.47 -9.98 12.75
CA SER A 79 4.47 -8.69 12.05
C SER A 79 3.39 -7.76 12.63
N HIS A 80 2.18 -8.27 12.87
CA HIS A 80 1.14 -7.52 13.59
C HIS A 80 1.54 -7.14 15.01
N GLN A 81 2.14 -8.05 15.75
CA GLN A 81 2.55 -7.78 17.13
C GLN A 81 3.66 -6.71 17.22
N ARG A 82 4.53 -6.60 16.20
CA ARG A 82 5.76 -5.81 16.29
C ARG A 82 5.73 -4.52 15.48
N ILE A 83 5.23 -4.53 14.26
CA ILE A 83 5.39 -3.42 13.33
C ILE A 83 4.06 -2.87 12.79
N PHE A 84 3.01 -3.67 12.66
CA PHE A 84 1.70 -3.16 12.23
C PHE A 84 0.88 -2.69 13.43
N ARG A 85 0.93 -1.39 13.73
CA ARG A 85 0.30 -0.79 14.92
C ARG A 85 -1.08 -0.23 14.62
N ASN A 86 -1.17 0.64 13.63
CA ASN A 86 -2.39 1.39 13.32
C ASN A 86 -2.69 1.29 11.84
N TYR A 87 -3.92 0.95 11.49
CA TYR A 87 -4.36 1.00 10.10
C TYR A 87 -4.58 2.45 9.69
N GLU A 88 -3.84 2.92 8.68
CA GLU A 88 -3.92 4.25 8.12
C GLU A 88 -3.84 4.16 6.60
N GLN A 89 -4.89 4.62 5.90
CA GLN A 89 -4.92 4.56 4.44
C GLN A 89 -3.80 5.37 3.80
N PHE A 90 -3.31 4.88 2.66
CA PHE A 90 -2.20 5.50 1.93
C PHE A 90 -0.91 5.54 2.76
N SER A 91 -0.68 4.53 3.60
CA SER A 91 0.60 4.38 4.31
C SER A 91 1.65 3.79 3.37
N MET A 92 2.89 4.28 3.46
CA MET A 92 4.05 3.67 2.85
C MET A 92 4.65 2.59 3.77
N ALA A 93 5.51 1.72 3.25
CA ALA A 93 6.26 0.76 4.08
C ALA A 93 7.14 1.48 5.12
N GLN A 94 7.71 2.64 4.76
CA GLN A 94 8.51 3.47 5.65
C GLN A 94 7.71 4.00 6.84
N ASP A 95 6.41 4.29 6.65
CA ASP A 95 5.53 4.73 7.74
C ASP A 95 5.34 3.60 8.76
N THR A 96 5.25 2.35 8.30
CA THR A 96 5.19 1.17 9.18
C THR A 96 6.43 1.05 10.05
N PHE A 97 7.60 1.35 9.51
CA PHE A 97 8.87 1.29 10.22
C PHE A 97 9.10 2.43 11.20
N THR A 98 8.45 3.58 10.97
CA THR A 98 8.64 4.81 11.76
C THR A 98 7.56 4.98 12.84
N SER A 99 6.29 4.80 12.50
CA SER A 99 5.14 5.03 13.38
C SER A 99 4.28 3.78 13.59
N GLY A 100 4.50 2.74 12.80
CA GLY A 100 3.64 1.55 12.77
C GLY A 100 2.35 1.74 11.98
N ALA A 101 2.22 2.84 11.24
CA ALA A 101 1.11 3.08 10.32
C ALA A 101 1.23 2.15 9.10
N TYR A 102 0.14 1.49 8.72
CA TYR A 102 0.10 0.57 7.58
C TYR A 102 -1.26 0.53 6.91
N ASP A 103 -1.30 0.14 5.65
CA ASP A 103 -2.54 -0.21 4.94
C ASP A 103 -2.46 -1.59 4.29
N CYS A 104 -3.45 -1.94 3.47
CA CYS A 104 -3.47 -3.22 2.77
C CYS A 104 -2.27 -3.39 1.83
N VAL A 105 -1.79 -2.31 1.19
CA VAL A 105 -0.69 -2.35 0.23
C VAL A 105 0.66 -2.40 0.95
N SER A 106 0.92 -1.50 1.89
CA SER A 106 2.20 -1.50 2.62
C SER A 106 2.36 -2.74 3.50
N GLY A 107 1.28 -3.18 4.17
CA GLY A 107 1.27 -4.40 4.95
C GLY A 107 1.52 -5.64 4.08
N SER A 108 0.84 -5.76 2.93
CA SER A 108 1.07 -6.86 2.00
C SER A 108 2.48 -6.84 1.42
N LEU A 109 3.06 -5.67 1.16
CA LEU A 109 4.43 -5.54 0.65
C LEU A 109 5.44 -6.10 1.65
N ILE A 110 5.28 -5.75 2.92
CA ILE A 110 6.18 -6.21 3.98
C ILE A 110 6.05 -7.72 4.18
N LEU A 111 4.82 -8.25 4.22
CA LEU A 111 4.60 -9.69 4.34
C LEU A 111 5.12 -10.46 3.11
N ALA A 112 4.90 -9.95 1.89
CA ALA A 112 5.41 -10.54 0.66
C ALA A 112 6.95 -10.60 0.65
N GLY A 113 7.62 -9.52 1.04
CA GLY A 113 9.08 -9.51 1.15
C GLY A 113 9.60 -10.52 2.19
N LEU A 114 8.92 -10.68 3.32
CA LEU A 114 9.27 -11.71 4.31
C LEU A 114 9.05 -13.13 3.77
N LEU A 115 7.94 -13.38 3.07
CA LEU A 115 7.64 -14.68 2.46
C LEU A 115 8.68 -15.07 1.39
N GLU A 116 9.01 -14.12 0.52
CA GLU A 116 10.04 -14.28 -0.51
C GLU A 116 11.41 -14.58 0.10
N TYR A 117 11.80 -13.84 1.15
CA TYR A 117 13.06 -14.09 1.87
C TYR A 117 13.16 -15.51 2.45
N PHE A 118 12.07 -16.03 3.02
CA PHE A 118 12.02 -17.41 3.54
C PHE A 118 11.73 -18.46 2.45
N GLY A 119 11.59 -18.05 1.19
CA GLY A 119 11.37 -18.89 0.03
C GLY A 119 10.04 -19.62 0.05
N PHE A 120 8.96 -18.94 0.43
CA PHE A 120 7.60 -19.44 0.23
C PHE A 120 7.12 -19.10 -1.19
N GLU A 121 6.32 -20.00 -1.76
CA GLU A 121 5.55 -19.70 -2.97
C GLU A 121 4.27 -18.96 -2.57
N PHE A 122 3.99 -17.83 -3.22
CA PHE A 122 2.80 -17.04 -2.94
C PHE A 122 2.37 -16.23 -4.16
N ASP A 123 1.07 -15.91 -4.19
CA ASP A 123 0.48 -14.94 -5.10
C ASP A 123 0.15 -13.66 -4.34
N ILE A 124 0.42 -12.51 -4.95
CA ILE A 124 -0.15 -11.22 -4.54
C ILE A 124 -1.40 -11.01 -5.38
N ILE A 125 -2.57 -10.90 -4.75
CA ILE A 125 -3.85 -10.76 -5.44
C ILE A 125 -4.33 -9.33 -5.33
N GLU A 126 -4.32 -8.61 -6.45
CA GLU A 126 -4.96 -7.30 -6.59
C GLU A 126 -6.44 -7.49 -6.91
N THR A 127 -7.28 -6.74 -6.19
CA THR A 127 -8.71 -6.59 -6.47
C THR A 127 -9.05 -5.11 -6.70
N THR A 128 -10.31 -4.79 -7.04
CA THR A 128 -10.72 -3.40 -7.34
C THR A 128 -10.32 -2.42 -6.23
N TYR A 129 -10.52 -2.79 -4.96
CA TYR A 129 -10.31 -1.91 -3.81
C TYR A 129 -9.43 -2.52 -2.71
N HIS A 130 -8.77 -3.64 -2.98
CA HIS A 130 -8.04 -4.36 -1.96
C HIS A 130 -6.89 -5.20 -2.52
N VAL A 131 -5.95 -5.55 -1.67
CA VAL A 131 -4.88 -6.50 -1.99
C VAL A 131 -4.71 -7.47 -0.81
N PHE A 132 -4.47 -8.74 -1.13
CA PHE A 132 -4.18 -9.77 -0.14
C PHE A 132 -3.15 -10.77 -0.69
N LEU A 133 -2.59 -11.61 0.19
CA LEU A 133 -1.63 -12.64 -0.22
C LEU A 133 -2.27 -14.03 -0.14
N LYS A 134 -1.87 -14.90 -1.05
CA LYS A 134 -2.24 -16.32 -1.04
C LYS A 134 -0.96 -17.15 -1.06
N VAL A 135 -0.65 -17.83 0.03
CA VAL A 135 0.59 -18.60 0.22
C VAL A 135 0.30 -20.08 0.04
N GLU A 136 1.08 -20.75 -0.79
CA GLU A 136 0.97 -22.20 -0.99
C GLU A 136 1.86 -22.93 0.01
N VAL A 137 1.27 -23.83 0.81
CA VAL A 137 2.01 -24.67 1.76
C VAL A 137 1.43 -26.07 1.79
N ALA A 138 2.27 -27.08 1.52
CA ALA A 138 1.87 -28.49 1.55
C ALA A 138 0.61 -28.80 0.71
N ASN A 139 0.51 -28.18 -0.48
CA ASN A 139 -0.62 -28.25 -1.41
C ASN A 139 -1.94 -27.65 -0.88
N GLU A 140 -1.88 -26.82 0.18
CA GLU A 140 -3.00 -26.01 0.66
C GLU A 140 -2.71 -24.52 0.47
N ASP A 141 -3.75 -23.75 0.13
CA ASP A 141 -3.69 -22.29 0.09
C ASP A 141 -4.01 -21.70 1.47
N VAL A 142 -3.16 -20.77 1.92
CA VAL A 142 -3.38 -19.91 3.09
C VAL A 142 -3.53 -18.46 2.62
N ILE A 143 -4.63 -17.81 2.96
CA ILE A 143 -4.82 -16.37 2.70
C ILE A 143 -4.29 -15.55 3.87
N LEU A 144 -3.57 -14.48 3.55
CA LEU A 144 -3.16 -13.44 4.49
C LEU A 144 -3.88 -12.13 4.15
N GLU A 145 -4.88 -11.81 4.96
CA GLU A 145 -5.58 -10.53 4.99
C GLU A 145 -4.88 -9.63 6.03
N VAL A 146 -3.97 -8.79 5.57
CA VAL A 146 -3.13 -7.99 6.49
C VAL A 146 -3.91 -6.93 7.26
N THR A 147 -5.09 -6.53 6.82
CA THR A 147 -5.88 -5.51 7.53
C THR A 147 -6.74 -6.10 8.65
N ASP A 148 -6.74 -7.42 8.81
CA ASP A 148 -7.42 -8.10 9.91
C ASP A 148 -6.41 -8.86 10.79
N PRO A 149 -5.89 -8.21 11.85
CA PRO A 149 -4.89 -8.83 12.74
C PRO A 149 -5.40 -10.06 13.49
N LEU A 150 -6.73 -10.23 13.63
CA LEU A 150 -7.33 -11.29 14.44
C LEU A 150 -7.64 -12.52 13.57
N THR A 151 -8.39 -12.32 12.49
CA THR A 151 -8.90 -13.41 11.65
C THR A 151 -8.32 -13.44 10.24
N GLY A 152 -7.36 -12.56 9.93
CA GLY A 152 -6.77 -12.46 8.60
C GLY A 152 -5.78 -13.56 8.22
N PHE A 153 -5.44 -14.47 9.13
CA PHE A 153 -4.77 -15.74 8.79
C PHE A 153 -5.83 -16.80 8.48
N ILE A 154 -6.15 -16.98 7.20
CA ILE A 154 -7.26 -17.83 6.76
C ILE A 154 -6.69 -19.09 6.11
N SER A 155 -6.78 -20.22 6.81
CA SER A 155 -6.24 -21.51 6.33
C SER A 155 -7.28 -22.63 6.25
N ASP A 156 -8.49 -22.39 6.74
CA ASP A 156 -9.62 -23.31 6.61
C ASP A 156 -10.29 -23.17 5.24
N ASP A 157 -10.62 -24.30 4.62
CA ASP A 157 -11.18 -24.36 3.26
C ASP A 157 -12.52 -23.62 3.11
N PRO A 158 -13.54 -23.88 3.95
CA PRO A 158 -14.77 -23.10 3.99
C PRO A 158 -14.55 -21.59 4.16
N ALA A 159 -13.69 -21.19 5.11
CA ALA A 159 -13.39 -19.78 5.35
C ALA A 159 -12.69 -19.13 4.14
N ARG A 160 -11.76 -19.85 3.49
CA ARG A 160 -11.06 -19.40 2.28
C ARG A 160 -12.03 -19.20 1.11
N LYS A 161 -12.92 -20.16 0.86
CA LYS A 161 -13.95 -20.06 -0.18
C LYS A 161 -14.87 -18.86 0.08
N THR A 162 -15.30 -18.68 1.32
CA THR A 162 -16.15 -17.55 1.73
C THR A 162 -15.43 -16.22 1.53
N TYR A 163 -14.15 -16.14 1.88
CA TYR A 163 -13.34 -14.94 1.67
C TYR A 163 -13.21 -14.59 0.19
N LEU A 164 -12.88 -15.57 -0.67
CA LEU A 164 -12.71 -15.36 -2.11
C LEU A 164 -14.03 -15.03 -2.84
N ALA A 165 -15.16 -15.56 -2.37
CA ALA A 165 -16.47 -15.29 -2.96
C ALA A 165 -16.83 -13.78 -2.95
N LYS A 166 -16.32 -13.01 -1.97
CA LYS A 166 -16.51 -11.55 -1.86
C LYS A 166 -16.02 -10.78 -3.10
N TYR A 167 -15.05 -11.34 -3.82
CA TYR A 167 -14.46 -10.70 -4.99
C TYR A 167 -14.98 -11.27 -6.32
N SER A 168 -15.82 -12.31 -6.28
CA SER A 168 -16.33 -12.99 -7.47
C SER A 168 -17.52 -12.28 -8.13
N TYR A 169 -18.19 -11.37 -7.42
CA TYR A 169 -19.47 -10.77 -7.87
C TYR A 169 -19.49 -9.24 -7.97
N GLY A 170 -18.35 -8.55 -7.84
CA GLY A 170 -18.36 -7.07 -7.82
C GLY A 170 -19.11 -6.46 -6.62
N GLU A 171 -19.58 -7.28 -5.68
CA GLU A 171 -20.35 -6.89 -4.47
C GLU A 171 -19.47 -6.30 -3.35
N ASN A 172 -18.40 -5.56 -3.68
CA ASN A 172 -17.69 -4.79 -2.66
C ASN A 172 -18.46 -3.49 -2.37
N ILE A 173 -19.60 -3.61 -1.68
CA ILE A 173 -20.34 -2.49 -1.07
C ILE A 173 -19.88 -2.29 0.39
N SER A 174 -19.14 -3.24 0.98
CA SER A 174 -18.81 -3.24 2.42
C SER A 174 -17.38 -2.81 2.80
N SER A 175 -16.51 -2.45 1.85
CA SER A 175 -15.26 -1.74 2.19
C SER A 175 -15.53 -0.22 2.21
N PRO A 176 -14.84 0.59 3.02
CA PRO A 176 -14.98 2.05 2.97
C PRO A 176 -14.82 2.63 1.56
N TRP A 177 -14.02 1.98 0.70
CA TRP A 177 -13.85 2.28 -0.72
C TRP A 177 -15.01 1.82 -1.61
N GLY A 178 -15.61 0.68 -1.29
CA GLY A 178 -16.85 0.20 -1.89
C GLY A 178 -18.02 1.16 -1.67
N ILE A 179 -18.11 1.72 -0.46
CA ILE A 179 -19.09 2.77 -0.12
C ILE A 179 -18.80 4.05 -0.91
N LEU A 180 -17.53 4.47 -1.03
CA LEU A 180 -17.15 5.67 -1.78
C LEU A 180 -17.44 5.52 -3.29
N ALA A 181 -17.17 4.35 -3.88
CA ALA A 181 -17.46 4.06 -5.28
C ALA A 181 -18.96 3.91 -5.57
N SER A 182 -19.73 3.40 -4.60
CA SER A 182 -21.20 3.32 -4.69
C SER A 182 -21.85 4.70 -4.75
N ILE A 183 -21.24 5.71 -4.11
CA ILE A 183 -21.69 7.11 -4.14
C ILE A 183 -21.47 7.73 -5.54
N GLU A 184 -20.48 7.24 -6.31
CA GLU A 184 -20.13 7.78 -7.63
C GLU A 184 -20.72 7.02 -8.83
N GLY A 185 -21.47 5.93 -8.62
CA GLY A 185 -22.25 5.26 -9.67
C GLY A 185 -21.43 4.65 -10.81
N ALA A 186 -20.11 4.47 -10.63
CA ALA A 186 -19.24 3.91 -11.66
C ALA A 186 -19.27 2.37 -11.61
N ASN A 187 -19.80 1.74 -12.67
CA ASN A 187 -19.58 0.32 -12.95
C ASN A 187 -18.09 0.10 -13.29
N THR A 188 -17.24 0.02 -12.27
CA THR A 188 -15.83 -0.36 -12.42
C THR A 188 -15.75 -1.87 -12.65
N PRO A 189 -15.05 -2.35 -13.70
CA PRO A 189 -14.83 -3.78 -13.88
C PRO A 189 -14.21 -4.38 -12.62
N ALA A 190 -14.70 -5.54 -12.20
CA ALA A 190 -14.11 -6.26 -11.08
C ALA A 190 -12.66 -6.64 -11.43
N ILE A 191 -11.68 -6.01 -10.78
CA ILE A 191 -10.28 -6.42 -10.87
C ILE A 191 -10.13 -7.64 -9.97
N PHE A 192 -9.55 -8.70 -10.51
CA PHE A 192 -9.06 -9.86 -9.76
C PHE A 192 -7.89 -10.46 -10.55
N ARG A 193 -6.66 -10.15 -10.14
CA ARG A 193 -5.46 -10.63 -10.85
C ARG A 193 -4.28 -10.82 -9.94
N LYS A 194 -3.37 -11.69 -10.36
CA LYS A 194 -2.06 -11.86 -9.76
C LYS A 194 -1.16 -10.71 -10.20
N ILE A 195 -0.40 -10.16 -9.27
CA ILE A 195 0.62 -9.14 -9.51
C ILE A 195 1.93 -9.55 -8.85
N ASP A 196 3.04 -8.93 -9.26
CA ASP A 196 4.35 -9.13 -8.64
C ASP A 196 4.69 -8.06 -7.60
N LEU A 197 5.82 -8.21 -6.92
CA LEU A 197 6.27 -7.29 -5.88
C LEU A 197 6.50 -5.88 -6.43
N GLN A 198 7.03 -5.78 -7.65
CA GLN A 198 7.23 -4.49 -8.33
C GLN A 198 5.89 -3.79 -8.57
N SER A 199 4.88 -4.54 -9.02
CA SER A 199 3.53 -4.04 -9.22
C SER A 199 2.91 -3.54 -7.91
N LEU A 200 3.14 -4.27 -6.81
CA LEU A 200 2.68 -3.87 -5.47
C LEU A 200 3.35 -2.58 -4.98
N ILE A 201 4.63 -2.37 -5.26
CA ILE A 201 5.32 -1.07 -5.04
C ILE A 201 4.67 0.03 -5.88
N GLY A 202 4.34 -0.27 -7.15
CA GLY A 202 3.58 0.65 -8.01
C GLY A 202 2.23 1.04 -7.43
N LEU A 203 1.50 0.09 -6.83
CA LEU A 203 0.25 0.38 -6.12
C LEU A 203 0.44 1.30 -4.92
N GLN A 204 1.55 1.20 -4.21
CA GLN A 204 1.86 2.10 -3.08
C GLN A 204 2.01 3.55 -3.56
N TYR A 205 2.76 3.76 -4.65
CA TYR A 205 2.88 5.08 -5.27
C TYR A 205 1.56 5.58 -5.86
N PHE A 206 0.73 4.68 -6.41
CA PHE A 206 -0.60 5.04 -6.90
C PHE A 206 -1.51 5.51 -5.76
N ASN A 207 -1.47 4.83 -4.61
CA ASN A 207 -2.16 5.26 -3.39
C ASN A 207 -1.69 6.66 -2.94
N GLN A 208 -0.39 6.96 -3.00
CA GLN A 208 0.10 8.32 -2.72
C GLN A 208 -0.40 9.35 -3.73
N ALA A 209 -0.48 9.01 -5.02
CA ALA A 209 -1.02 9.89 -6.03
C ALA A 209 -2.47 10.29 -5.69
N ILE A 210 -3.30 9.31 -5.30
CA ILE A 210 -4.68 9.55 -4.86
C ILE A 210 -4.72 10.41 -3.59
N ASN A 211 -3.89 10.09 -2.59
CA ASN A 211 -3.81 10.85 -1.33
C ASN A 211 -3.49 12.34 -1.57
N HIS A 212 -2.52 12.62 -2.44
CA HIS A 212 -2.14 13.99 -2.79
C HIS A 212 -3.20 14.70 -3.62
N TYR A 213 -3.88 13.98 -4.52
CA TYR A 213 -5.01 14.53 -5.27
C TYR A 213 -6.16 14.93 -4.32
N ASN A 214 -6.51 14.07 -3.37
CA ASN A 214 -7.54 14.37 -2.36
C ASN A 214 -7.18 15.55 -1.45
N LYS A 215 -5.90 15.88 -1.34
CA LYS A 215 -5.36 17.04 -0.60
C LYS A 215 -5.13 18.26 -1.50
N GLU A 216 -5.71 18.27 -2.71
CA GLU A 216 -5.61 19.35 -3.71
C GLU A 216 -4.17 19.67 -4.13
N ASN A 217 -3.24 18.72 -3.97
CA ASN A 217 -1.85 18.85 -4.40
C ASN A 217 -1.62 18.14 -5.74
N GLU A 218 -2.12 18.75 -6.81
CA GLU A 218 -2.13 18.18 -8.17
C GLU A 218 -0.72 17.85 -8.69
N LEU A 219 0.28 18.68 -8.38
CA LEU A 219 1.65 18.48 -8.84
C LEU A 219 2.25 17.22 -8.21
N LEU A 220 2.16 17.06 -6.89
CA LEU A 220 2.64 15.85 -6.21
C LEU A 220 1.82 14.63 -6.64
N ALA A 221 0.50 14.77 -6.79
CA ALA A 221 -0.35 13.69 -7.29
C ALA A 221 0.16 13.17 -8.64
N TYR A 222 0.45 14.08 -9.58
CA TYR A 222 0.96 13.70 -10.89
C TYR A 222 2.35 13.07 -10.79
N GLN A 223 3.27 13.63 -10.02
CA GLN A 223 4.62 13.06 -9.82
C GLN A 223 4.55 11.63 -9.27
N PHE A 224 3.71 11.38 -8.27
CA PHE A 224 3.50 10.04 -7.72
C PHE A 224 2.85 9.09 -8.74
N SER A 225 1.89 9.58 -9.55
CA SER A 225 1.29 8.77 -10.62
C SER A 225 2.32 8.32 -11.66
N VAL A 226 3.27 9.19 -12.01
CA VAL A 226 4.36 8.86 -12.94
C VAL A 226 5.32 7.85 -12.32
N SER A 227 5.63 7.97 -11.03
CA SER A 227 6.42 6.98 -10.30
C SER A 227 5.72 5.62 -10.24
N ALA A 228 4.40 5.61 -10.03
CA ALA A 228 3.60 4.39 -10.09
C ALA A 228 3.68 3.72 -11.47
N LEU A 229 3.58 4.48 -12.57
CA LEU A 229 3.67 3.94 -13.95
C LEU A 229 5.03 3.33 -14.30
N LYS A 230 6.11 3.75 -13.65
CA LYS A 230 7.43 3.13 -13.83
C LYS A 230 7.47 1.71 -13.27
N MET A 231 6.72 1.47 -12.19
CA MET A 231 6.70 0.19 -11.49
C MET A 231 5.57 -0.71 -11.99
N TYR A 232 4.39 -0.14 -12.25
CA TYR A 232 3.19 -0.86 -12.62
C TYR A 232 2.34 -0.13 -13.66
N LYS A 233 2.22 -0.70 -14.87
CA LYS A 233 1.42 -0.14 -15.97
C LYS A 233 -0.01 -0.70 -15.99
N ALA A 234 -0.73 -0.51 -14.89
CA ALA A 234 -2.15 -0.86 -14.83
C ALA A 234 -3.04 0.20 -15.48
N GLU A 235 -4.16 -0.22 -16.05
CA GLU A 235 -5.13 0.62 -16.75
C GLU A 235 -5.62 1.77 -15.86
N ARG A 236 -5.90 1.50 -14.58
CA ARG A 236 -6.33 2.51 -13.60
C ARG A 236 -5.26 3.56 -13.32
N ILE A 237 -3.99 3.18 -13.34
CA ILE A 237 -2.86 4.08 -13.07
C ILE A 237 -2.62 4.95 -14.32
N ILE A 238 -2.68 4.36 -15.51
CA ILE A 238 -2.55 5.08 -16.79
C ILE A 238 -3.65 6.13 -16.90
N GLY A 239 -4.91 5.72 -16.71
CA GLY A 239 -6.06 6.62 -16.79
C GLY A 239 -5.97 7.79 -15.82
N PHE A 240 -5.61 7.52 -14.56
CA PHE A 240 -5.47 8.57 -13.56
C PHE A 240 -4.28 9.51 -13.83
N SER A 241 -3.16 8.98 -14.30
CA SER A 241 -1.98 9.81 -14.63
C SER A 241 -2.25 10.75 -15.80
N GLU A 242 -2.92 10.29 -16.86
CA GLU A 242 -3.32 11.14 -17.99
C GLU A 242 -4.36 12.19 -17.58
N PHE A 243 -5.31 11.83 -16.71
CA PHE A 243 -6.26 12.79 -16.13
C PHE A 243 -5.54 13.91 -15.37
N LEU A 244 -4.62 13.58 -14.47
CA LEU A 244 -3.85 14.57 -13.70
C LEU A 244 -3.01 15.47 -14.61
N LYS A 245 -2.36 14.88 -15.63
CA LYS A 245 -1.59 15.63 -16.62
C LYS A 245 -2.45 16.65 -17.36
N HIS A 246 -3.65 16.25 -17.79
CA HIS A 246 -4.58 17.15 -18.47
C HIS A 246 -4.99 18.33 -17.58
N ASN A 247 -5.34 18.08 -16.32
CA ASN A 247 -5.72 19.13 -15.37
C ASN A 247 -4.59 20.13 -15.12
N LEU A 248 -3.35 19.66 -14.98
CA LEU A 248 -2.17 20.51 -14.81
C LEU A 248 -1.92 21.41 -16.04
N LEU A 249 -2.14 20.91 -17.25
CA LEU A 249 -2.00 21.70 -18.47
C LEU A 249 -3.07 22.80 -18.57
N LEU A 250 -4.31 22.49 -18.14
CA LEU A 250 -5.39 23.47 -18.10
C LEU A 250 -5.16 24.55 -17.05
N SER A 251 -4.65 24.19 -15.86
CA SER A 251 -4.36 25.16 -14.81
C SER A 251 -3.19 26.08 -15.16
N ALA A 252 -2.17 25.57 -15.87
CA ALA A 252 -1.05 26.38 -16.38
C ALA A 252 -1.43 27.34 -17.53
N SER A 253 -2.61 27.14 -18.15
CA SER A 253 -3.11 27.96 -19.25
C SER A 253 -4.07 29.08 -18.80
N ARG A 254 -4.30 29.23 -17.50
CA ARG A 254 -5.13 30.28 -16.88
C ARG A 254 -4.25 31.35 -16.23
#